data_AF-A0A0M0BR68-F1
#
_entry.id   AF-A0A0M0BR68-F1
#
_cell.length_a   1.000
_cell.length_b   1.000
_cell.length_c   1.000
_cell.angle_alpha   90.00
_cell.angle_beta   90.00
_cell.angle_gamma   90.00
#
_symmetry.space_group_name_H-M   'P 1'
#
loop_
_entity.id
_entity.type
_entity.pdbx_description
1 polymer ?
#
loop_
_entity_poly.entity_id
_entity_poly.type
_entity_poly.pdbx_seq_one_letter_code
_entity_poly.pdbx_strand_id
1 'polypeptide(L)' 'MDAVKYILSAHQGPICAHHDHQPGGGYTFCSVIYSLSSAPELHIAMGPPCSNEYQRFTF' A
#
# COMPACT_ATOMS: atom_id res chain seq x y z
N MET A 1 -1.27 12.39 -2.94
CA MET A 1 -1.37 11.20 -2.07
C MET A 1 -2.20 10.11 -2.77
N ASP A 2 -3.38 10.43 -3.28
CA ASP A 2 -4.31 9.43 -3.85
C ASP A 2 -3.76 8.70 -5.07
N ALA A 3 -3.02 9.38 -5.95
CA ALA A 3 -2.37 8.73 -7.09
C ALA A 3 -1.36 7.64 -6.68
N VAL A 4 -0.61 7.86 -5.59
CA VAL A 4 0.35 6.87 -5.06
C VAL A 4 -0.41 5.68 -4.47
N LYS A 5 -1.45 5.94 -3.68
CA LYS A 5 -2.33 4.89 -3.13
C LYS A 5 -2.99 4.06 -4.24
N TYR A 6 -3.41 4.70 -5.33
CA TYR A 6 -3.99 4.04 -6.51
C TYR A 6 -2.98 3.09 -7.18
N ILE A 7 -1.75 3.56 -7.45
CA ILE A 7 -0.68 2.74 -8.05
C ILE A 7 -0.36 1.54 -7.15
N LEU A 8 -0.24 1.76 -5.84
CA LEU A 8 0.05 0.70 -4.88
C LEU A 8 -1.10 -0.32 -4.75
N SER A 9 -2.30 0.03 -5.19
CA SER A 9 -3.49 -0.84 -5.23
C SER A 9 -3.70 -1.51 -6.59
N ALA A 10 -2.75 -1.41 -7.52
CA ALA A 10 -2.90 -1.94 -8.87
C ALA A 10 -2.79 -3.47 -8.92
N HIS A 11 -3.72 -4.11 -9.64
CA HIS A 11 -3.73 -5.55 -9.92
C HIS A 11 -3.11 -5.93 -11.26
N GLN A 12 -2.71 -4.94 -12.07
CA GLN A 12 -1.99 -5.16 -13.32
C GLN A 12 -0.50 -5.34 -13.00
N GLY A 13 -0.14 -6.49 -12.40
CA GLY A 13 1.22 -6.82 -11.99
C GLY A 13 1.34 -7.24 -10.52
N PRO A 14 2.57 -7.34 -9.98
CA PRO A 14 2.82 -7.93 -8.66
C PRO A 14 2.72 -6.93 -7.49
N ILE A 15 2.18 -5.72 -7.70
CA ILE A 15 2.20 -4.64 -6.70
C ILE A 15 1.22 -4.93 -5.55
N CYS A 16 -0.07 -5.07 -5.86
CA CYS A 16 -1.10 -5.42 -4.89
C CYS A 16 -1.42 -6.92 -5.02
N ALA A 17 -0.65 -7.75 -4.32
CA ALA A 17 -0.74 -9.19 -4.37
C ALA A 17 -1.72 -9.72 -3.33
N HIS A 18 -2.62 -10.61 -3.77
CA HIS A 18 -3.57 -11.33 -2.92
C HIS A 18 -3.29 -12.84 -2.99
N HIS A 19 -3.56 -13.54 -1.88
CA HIS A 19 -3.28 -14.97 -1.72
C HIS A 19 -3.92 -15.88 -2.79
N ASP A 20 -5.05 -15.45 -3.34
CA ASP A 20 -5.89 -16.20 -4.27
C ASP A 20 -5.43 -16.11 -5.74
N HIS A 21 -4.49 -15.21 -6.06
CA HIS A 21 -4.10 -14.92 -7.45
C HIS A 21 -2.59 -14.99 -7.72
N GLN A 22 -1.79 -15.61 -6.84
CA GLN A 22 -0.33 -15.64 -6.96
C GLN A 22 0.27 -17.06 -6.90
N PRO A 23 1.13 -17.45 -7.85
CA PRO A 23 1.91 -18.69 -7.75
C PRO A 23 2.78 -18.64 -6.49
N GLY A 24 2.65 -19.65 -5.61
CA GLY A 24 3.42 -19.73 -4.36
C GLY A 24 2.75 -19.09 -3.14
N GLY A 25 1.54 -18.52 -3.27
CA GLY A 25 0.70 -18.13 -2.14
C GLY A 25 1.17 -16.90 -1.35
N GLY A 26 2.06 -16.08 -1.92
CA GLY A 26 2.47 -14.80 -1.35
C GLY A 26 1.37 -13.73 -1.43
N TYR A 27 1.45 -12.73 -0.56
CA TYR A 27 0.54 -11.59 -0.55
C TYR A 27 1.27 -10.31 -0.10
N THR A 28 0.70 -9.16 -0.41
CA THR A 28 1.22 -7.87 0.08
C THR A 28 0.98 -7.77 1.58
N PHE A 29 2.03 -7.94 2.38
CA PHE A 29 1.94 -7.87 3.84
C PHE A 29 1.70 -6.45 4.37
N CYS A 30 2.30 -5.44 3.74
CA CYS A 30 2.06 -4.04 4.06
C CYS A 30 2.38 -3.13 2.86
N SER A 31 1.84 -1.91 2.91
CA SER A 31 2.18 -0.83 2.00
C SER A 31 2.46 0.44 2.78
N VAL A 32 3.53 1.14 2.41
CA VAL A 32 4.04 2.29 3.15
C VAL A 32 4.30 3.46 2.20
N ILE A 33 3.86 4.66 2.59
CA ILE A 33 4.14 5.91 1.87
C ILE A 33 4.74 6.90 2.85
N TYR A 34 5.96 7.36 2.55
CA TYR A 34 6.62 8.47 3.24
C TYR A 34 6.45 9.75 2.43
N SER A 35 5.80 10.76 3.00
CA SER A 35 5.72 12.11 2.43
C SER A 35 6.79 12.99 3.05
N LEU A 36 7.83 13.31 2.29
CA LEU A 36 8.96 14.14 2.73
C LEU A 36 8.72 15.64 2.44
N SER A 37 7.55 16.13 2.83
CA SER A 37 7.14 17.54 2.73
C SER A 37 7.59 18.36 3.95
N SER A 38 7.34 19.66 3.94
CA SER A 38 7.60 20.55 5.08
C SER A 38 6.89 20.10 6.37
N ALA A 39 5.71 19.49 6.24
CA ALA A 39 5.08 18.68 7.28
C ALA A 39 5.19 17.20 6.85
N PRO A 40 6.13 16.42 7.42
CA PRO A 40 6.33 15.04 7.01
C PRO A 40 5.20 14.15 7.51
N GLU A 41 4.83 13.16 6.71
CA GLU A 41 3.79 12.19 7.04
C GLU A 41 4.20 10.77 6.67
N LEU A 42 3.72 9.81 7.45
CA LEU A 42 3.84 8.39 7.18
C LEU A 42 2.44 7.79 7.03
N HIS A 43 2.19 7.08 5.94
CA HIS A 43 0.93 6.38 5.69
C HIS A 43 1.21 4.89 5.61
N ILE A 44 0.49 4.06 6.38
CA ILE A 44 0.67 2.60 6.42
C ILE A 44 -0.67 1.90 6.21
N ALA A 45 -0.73 0.97 5.26
CA ALA A 45 -1.80 -0.01 5.15
C ALA A 45 -1.24 -1.41 5.47
N MET A 46 -1.89 -2.14 6.38
CA MET A 46 -1.54 -3.52 6.70
C MET A 46 -2.33 -4.45 5.77
N GLY A 47 -1.64 -5.37 5.11
CA GLY A 47 -2.21 -6.19 4.04
C GLY A 47 -2.27 -5.46 2.69
N PRO A 48 -3.00 -6.03 1.71
CA PRO A 48 -3.15 -5.43 0.39
C PRO A 48 -3.83 -4.06 0.46
N PRO A 49 -3.24 -2.99 -0.10
CA PRO A 49 -3.75 -1.63 0.07
C PRO A 49 -5.07 -1.34 -0.67
N CYS A 50 -5.50 -2.21 -1.60
CA CYS A 50 -6.79 -2.03 -2.28
C CYS A 50 -7.99 -2.34 -1.35
N SER A 51 -7.78 -3.12 -0.29
CA SER A 51 -8.82 -3.56 0.66
C SER A 51 -8.58 -3.08 2.08
N ASN A 52 -7.51 -2.32 2.32
CA ASN A 52 -7.11 -1.87 3.65
C ASN A 52 -6.86 -0.36 3.64
N GLU A 53 -7.35 0.32 4.68
CA GLU A 53 -7.15 1.75 4.82
C GLU A 53 -5.73 2.09 5.24
N TYR A 54 -5.25 3.26 4.80
CA TYR A 54 -3.98 3.80 5.25
C TYR A 54 -4.17 4.58 6.55
N GLN A 55 -3.49 4.14 7.60
CA GLN A 55 -3.30 4.91 8.82
C GLN A 55 -2.25 6.00 8.58
N ARG A 56 -2.55 7.24 8.97
CA ARG A 56 -1.67 8.40 8.80
C ARG A 56 -1.04 8.79 10.13
N PHE A 57 0.27 9.01 10.11
CA PHE A 57 1.08 9.48 11.22
C PHE A 57 1.79 10.78 10.82
N THR A 58 1.88 11.71 11.77
CA THR A 58 2.56 13.01 11.64
C THR A 58 3.66 13.11 12.68
N PHE A 59 4.69 13.92 12.42
CA PHE A 59 5.86 14.09 13.29
C PHE A 59 6.05 15.53 13.73
#